data_AF-A0A1G9I091-F1
#
_entry.id   AF-A0A1G9I091-F1
#
_cell.length_a   1.000
_cell.length_b   1.000
_cell.length_c   1.000
_cell.angle_alpha   90.00
_cell.angle_beta   90.00
_cell.angle_gamma   90.00
#
_symmetry.space_group_name_H-M   'P 1'
#
loop_
_entity.id
_entity.type
_entity.pdbx_description
1 polymer ?
#
loop_
_entity_poly.entity_id
_entity_poly.type
_entity_poly.pdbx_seq_one_letter_code
_entity_poly.pdbx_strand_id
1 'polypeptide(L)'
;MAGLSPIRRLHDWWQRRRLSAAGQPLGAQRLFLMPTRFGVIWAVLIPVLLLFGINYQNNLAYGLAFWLFAVALVSLWRGWRNLHGVSLTASASGEVFAGDLAHLSVRLSAARHRHALRVVLVAGPGQVAAAEGEIRGSELILPLAVPSLHRGQWRLPPLRLESAWPLGLVRLVAWVDSGVELLVYPAPGETGEAHARRRGQGLAPQDFAGLRRFEPGDGPARLAWKQWSRTGVLSTKAFSLPPRRQRWLDYDACSGEPEARLSRLCAQLLDYHRAGDLYGLRLPGVELAPANGPAQRRRALQALARWAAPSPRSGS
;
A
#
# COMPACT_ATOMS: atom_id res chain seq x y z
N MET A 1 -6.67 -20.05 18.90
CA MET A 1 -6.96 -21.21 18.03
C MET A 1 -8.45 -21.20 17.69
N ALA A 2 -8.83 -20.72 16.51
CA ALA A 2 -10.22 -20.79 16.04
C ALA A 2 -10.22 -21.53 14.70
N GLY A 3 -10.93 -22.65 14.66
CA GLY A 3 -10.95 -23.59 13.54
C GLY A 3 -11.48 -22.96 12.26
N LEU A 4 -10.58 -22.59 11.35
CA LEU A 4 -10.93 -22.28 9.97
C LEU A 4 -11.56 -23.51 9.32
N SER A 5 -12.79 -23.34 8.82
CA SER A 5 -13.59 -24.38 8.18
C SER A 5 -12.80 -25.15 7.10
N PRO A 6 -12.98 -26.47 6.98
CA PRO A 6 -12.18 -27.32 6.08
C PRO A 6 -12.25 -26.90 4.60
N ILE A 7 -13.32 -26.19 4.21
CA ILE A 7 -13.54 -25.63 2.87
C ILE A 7 -12.53 -24.51 2.56
N ARG A 8 -12.15 -23.68 3.54
CA ARG A 8 -11.14 -22.61 3.34
C ARG A 8 -9.73 -23.16 3.16
N ARG A 9 -9.36 -24.23 3.88
CA ARG A 9 -8.04 -24.86 3.72
C ARG A 9 -7.88 -25.53 2.35
N LEU A 10 -8.95 -26.14 1.83
CA LEU A 10 -8.96 -26.70 0.48
C LEU A 10 -8.90 -25.60 -0.59
N HIS A 11 -9.57 -24.46 -0.35
CA HIS A 11 -9.52 -23.27 -1.21
C HIS A 11 -8.13 -22.65 -1.26
N ASP A 12 -7.49 -22.44 -0.10
CA ASP A 12 -6.14 -21.86 -0.01
C ASP A 12 -5.08 -22.80 -0.63
N TRP A 13 -5.26 -24.12 -0.52
CA TRP A 13 -4.41 -25.12 -1.16
C TRP A 13 -4.61 -25.18 -2.69
N TRP A 14 -5.86 -25.11 -3.17
CA TRP A 14 -6.19 -25.04 -4.60
C TRP A 14 -5.71 -23.73 -5.24
N GLN A 15 -5.81 -22.61 -4.51
CA GLN A 15 -5.34 -21.30 -4.97
C GLN A 15 -3.83 -21.33 -5.22
N ARG A 16 -3.01 -21.84 -4.28
CA ARG A 16 -1.53 -21.89 -4.42
C ARG A 16 -1.05 -22.69 -5.63
N ARG A 17 -1.75 -23.77 -6.03
CA ARG A 17 -1.38 -24.58 -7.20
C ARG A 17 -1.69 -23.93 -8.55
N ARG A 18 -2.50 -22.87 -8.60
CA ARG A 18 -2.91 -22.21 -9.85
C ARG A 18 -2.58 -20.71 -9.91
N LEU A 19 -1.84 -20.18 -8.93
CA LEU A 19 -1.35 -18.80 -8.93
C LEU A 19 -0.48 -18.55 -10.16
N SER A 20 -0.87 -17.56 -10.97
CA SER A 20 0.03 -16.98 -11.96
C SER A 20 1.11 -16.19 -11.24
N ALA A 21 2.36 -16.36 -11.66
CA ALA A 21 3.43 -15.49 -11.18
C ALA A 21 3.14 -14.06 -11.61
N ALA A 22 3.50 -13.09 -10.76
CA ALA A 22 3.39 -11.68 -11.07
C ALA A 22 4.08 -11.37 -12.42
N GLY A 23 3.40 -10.61 -13.28
CA GLY A 23 3.93 -10.18 -14.59
C GLY A 23 3.85 -11.23 -15.71
N GLN A 24 3.53 -12.49 -15.42
CA GLN A 24 3.29 -13.46 -16.48
C GLN A 24 1.91 -13.25 -17.12
N PRO A 25 1.79 -13.37 -18.46
CA PRO A 25 0.50 -13.29 -19.12
C PRO A 25 -0.40 -14.45 -18.67
N LEU A 26 -1.65 -14.13 -18.35
CA LEU A 26 -2.65 -15.12 -17.94
C LEU A 26 -2.94 -16.11 -19.07
N GLY A 27 -2.55 -17.38 -18.86
CA GLY A 27 -2.84 -18.48 -19.76
C GLY A 27 -4.27 -19.03 -19.60
N ALA A 28 -4.76 -19.68 -20.66
CA ALA A 28 -6.11 -20.25 -20.75
C ALA A 28 -6.53 -21.14 -19.56
N GLN A 29 -5.61 -21.96 -19.04
CA GLN A 29 -5.88 -22.95 -17.99
C GLN A 29 -6.14 -22.35 -16.60
N ARG A 30 -5.91 -21.04 -16.45
CA ARG A 30 -5.97 -20.32 -15.18
C ARG A 30 -7.20 -19.43 -15.04
N LEU A 31 -8.05 -19.43 -16.06
CA LEU A 31 -9.30 -18.69 -16.09
C LEU A 31 -10.45 -19.57 -15.60
N PHE A 32 -11.16 -19.09 -14.58
CA PHE A 32 -12.31 -19.77 -14.00
C PHE A 32 -13.59 -19.04 -14.40
N LEU A 33 -14.57 -19.79 -14.89
CA LEU A 33 -15.88 -19.28 -15.25
C LEU A 33 -16.81 -19.47 -14.05
N MET A 34 -17.30 -18.37 -13.48
CA MET A 34 -18.30 -18.38 -12.42
C MET A 34 -19.64 -17.90 -12.99
N PRO A 35 -20.73 -18.69 -12.90
CA PRO A 35 -22.03 -18.24 -13.36
C PRO A 35 -22.50 -17.05 -12.51
N THR A 36 -23.01 -16.00 -13.15
CA THR A 36 -23.66 -14.89 -12.43
C THR A 36 -25.15 -15.19 -12.25
N ARG A 37 -25.82 -14.49 -11.34
CA ARG A 37 -27.28 -14.60 -11.18
C ARG A 37 -28.01 -14.34 -12.49
N PHE A 38 -27.58 -13.32 -13.23
CA PHE A 38 -28.13 -12.97 -14.53
C PHE A 38 -27.89 -14.09 -15.57
N GLY A 39 -26.69 -14.66 -15.60
CA GLY A 39 -26.38 -15.80 -16.48
C GLY A 39 -27.20 -17.04 -16.18
N VAL A 40 -27.50 -17.32 -14.90
CA VAL A 40 -28.37 -18.43 -14.52
C VAL A 40 -29.80 -18.19 -15.03
N ILE A 41 -30.35 -16.98 -14.85
CA ILE A 41 -31.67 -16.63 -15.38
C ILE A 41 -31.70 -16.79 -16.90
N TRP A 42 -30.67 -16.29 -17.59
CA TRP A 42 -30.55 -16.42 -19.05
C TRP A 42 -30.48 -17.89 -19.49
N ALA A 43 -29.69 -18.72 -18.79
CA ALA A 43 -29.55 -20.13 -19.08
C ALA A 43 -30.84 -20.92 -18.84
N VAL A 44 -31.70 -20.49 -17.91
CA VAL A 44 -33.03 -21.07 -17.67
C VAL A 44 -34.06 -20.55 -18.68
N LEU A 45 -33.96 -19.30 -19.11
CA LEU A 45 -34.88 -18.71 -20.09
C LEU A 45 -34.84 -19.44 -21.44
N ILE A 46 -33.64 -19.81 -21.92
CA ILE A 46 -33.47 -20.52 -23.19
C ILE A 46 -34.29 -21.83 -23.26
N PRO A 47 -34.16 -22.79 -22.32
CA PRO A 47 -34.96 -24.01 -22.35
C PRO A 47 -36.44 -23.76 -22.12
N VAL A 48 -36.83 -22.73 -21.34
CA VAL A 48 -38.25 -22.34 -21.20
C VAL A 48 -38.83 -21.89 -22.55
N LEU A 49 -38.10 -21.06 -23.32
CA LEU A 49 -38.52 -20.65 -24.65
C LEU A 49 -38.57 -21.82 -25.64
N LEU A 50 -37.64 -22.78 -25.53
CA LEU A 50 -37.68 -24.00 -26.33
C LEU A 50 -38.90 -24.85 -26.00
N LEU A 51 -39.20 -25.07 -24.71
CA LEU A 51 -40.40 -25.81 -24.28
C LEU A 51 -41.68 -25.10 -24.75
N PHE A 52 -41.72 -23.78 -24.68
CA PHE A 52 -42.83 -22.99 -25.20
C PHE A 52 -42.97 -23.14 -26.73
N GLY A 53 -41.87 -23.07 -27.47
CA GLY A 53 -41.84 -23.34 -28.91
C GLY A 53 -42.33 -24.73 -29.28
N ILE A 54 -41.95 -25.75 -28.50
CA ILE A 54 -42.39 -27.14 -28.67
C ILE A 54 -43.89 -27.29 -28.38
N ASN A 55 -44.35 -26.75 -27.26
CA ASN A 55 -45.73 -26.89 -26.82
C ASN A 55 -46.72 -26.18 -27.77
N TYR A 56 -46.39 -24.96 -28.19
CA TYR A 56 -47.27 -24.11 -29.00
C TYR A 56 -46.93 -24.11 -30.49
N GLN A 57 -46.01 -24.96 -30.96
CA GLN A 57 -45.51 -24.98 -32.35
C GLN A 57 -45.09 -23.58 -32.86
N ASN A 58 -44.53 -22.76 -31.96
CA ASN A 58 -44.23 -21.37 -32.24
C ASN A 58 -42.80 -21.20 -32.77
N ASN A 59 -42.67 -21.00 -34.09
CA ASN A 59 -41.38 -20.82 -34.76
C ASN A 59 -40.60 -19.57 -34.29
N LEU A 60 -41.29 -18.50 -33.87
CA LEU A 60 -40.62 -17.30 -33.34
C LEU A 60 -39.93 -17.59 -31.99
N ALA A 61 -40.53 -18.44 -31.16
CA ALA A 61 -39.94 -18.84 -29.88
C ALA A 61 -38.62 -19.61 -30.08
N TYR A 62 -38.56 -20.50 -31.07
CA TYR A 62 -37.30 -21.16 -31.45
C TYR A 62 -36.26 -20.16 -31.94
N GLY A 63 -36.65 -19.25 -32.84
CA GLY A 63 -35.77 -18.21 -33.35
C GLY A 63 -35.14 -17.37 -32.24
N LEU A 64 -35.95 -16.95 -31.27
CA LEU A 64 -35.48 -16.19 -30.11
C LEU A 64 -34.56 -17.03 -29.22
N ALA A 65 -34.92 -18.28 -28.92
CA ALA A 65 -34.09 -19.17 -28.08
C ALA A 65 -32.69 -19.40 -28.68
N PHE A 66 -32.62 -19.69 -29.99
CA PHE A 66 -31.34 -19.88 -30.68
C PHE A 66 -30.53 -18.59 -30.79
N TRP A 67 -31.20 -17.45 -31.00
CA TRP A 67 -30.54 -16.14 -31.01
C TRP A 67 -29.92 -15.80 -29.64
N LEU A 68 -30.67 -15.99 -28.55
CA LEU A 68 -30.16 -15.79 -27.18
C LEU A 68 -29.01 -16.74 -26.84
N PHE A 69 -29.06 -17.98 -27.32
CA PHE A 69 -27.97 -18.94 -27.17
C PHE A 69 -26.71 -18.51 -27.94
N ALA A 70 -26.86 -18.06 -29.19
CA ALA A 70 -25.74 -17.55 -29.99
C ALA A 70 -25.10 -16.32 -29.34
N VAL A 71 -25.91 -15.38 -28.84
CA VAL A 71 -25.44 -14.20 -28.09
C VAL A 71 -24.66 -14.63 -26.83
N ALA A 72 -25.16 -15.63 -26.09
CA ALA A 72 -24.47 -16.15 -24.91
C ALA A 72 -23.09 -16.75 -25.26
N LEU A 73 -23.00 -17.52 -26.34
CA LEU A 73 -21.75 -18.12 -26.79
C LEU A 73 -20.72 -17.05 -27.21
N VAL A 74 -21.16 -16.04 -27.97
CA VAL A 74 -20.30 -14.91 -28.36
C VAL A 74 -19.85 -14.12 -27.14
N SER A 75 -20.74 -13.85 -26.19
CA SER A 75 -20.41 -13.17 -24.93
C SER A 75 -19.38 -13.96 -24.12
N LEU A 76 -19.52 -15.28 -24.03
CA LEU A 76 -18.60 -16.16 -23.32
C LEU A 76 -17.20 -16.13 -23.94
N TRP A 77 -17.12 -16.27 -25.26
CA TRP A 77 -15.85 -16.23 -25.99
C TRP A 77 -15.18 -14.85 -25.89
N ARG A 78 -15.96 -13.77 -26.00
CA ARG A 78 -15.49 -12.40 -25.83
C ARG A 78 -14.96 -12.13 -24.42
N GLY A 79 -15.69 -12.59 -23.40
CA GLY A 79 -15.26 -12.51 -22.01
C GLY A 79 -13.96 -13.26 -21.77
N TRP A 80 -13.86 -14.51 -22.25
CA TRP A 80 -12.65 -15.32 -22.11
C TRP A 80 -11.45 -14.64 -22.77
N ARG A 81 -11.63 -14.14 -23.99
CA ARG A 81 -10.59 -13.43 -24.72
C ARG A 81 -10.20 -12.12 -24.03
N ASN A 82 -11.10 -11.48 -23.27
CA ASN A 82 -10.84 -10.23 -22.55
C ASN A 82 -9.77 -10.39 -21.45
N LEU A 83 -9.80 -11.47 -20.68
CA LEU A 83 -8.81 -11.75 -19.63
C LEU A 83 -7.58 -12.51 -20.13
N HIS A 84 -7.72 -13.27 -21.21
CA HIS A 84 -6.62 -14.05 -21.76
C HIS A 84 -5.44 -13.16 -22.19
N GLY A 85 -4.25 -13.45 -21.67
CA GLY A 85 -3.02 -12.73 -21.98
C GLY A 85 -2.86 -11.38 -21.28
N VAL A 86 -3.71 -11.05 -20.29
CA VAL A 86 -3.48 -9.91 -19.40
C VAL A 86 -2.38 -10.30 -18.40
N SER A 87 -1.38 -9.44 -18.22
CA SER A 87 -0.40 -9.56 -17.14
C SER A 87 -0.76 -8.60 -16.02
N LEU A 88 -0.51 -9.02 -14.78
CA LEU A 88 -0.79 -8.25 -13.58
C LEU A 88 0.47 -8.21 -12.71
N THR A 89 0.90 -7.01 -12.35
CA THR A 89 1.94 -6.78 -11.34
C THR A 89 1.43 -5.82 -10.29
N ALA A 90 1.89 -5.99 -9.05
CA ALA A 90 1.58 -5.08 -7.97
C ALA A 90 2.86 -4.55 -7.36
N SER A 91 2.83 -3.28 -6.96
CA SER A 91 3.91 -2.65 -6.22
C SER A 91 3.31 -1.79 -5.11
N ALA A 92 3.95 -1.81 -3.95
CA ALA A 92 3.62 -0.92 -2.85
C ALA A 92 4.20 0.47 -3.10
N SER A 93 3.43 1.51 -2.80
CA SER A 93 3.91 2.88 -2.83
C SER A 93 4.04 3.44 -1.41
N GLY A 94 5.20 4.03 -1.13
CA GLY A 94 5.43 4.75 0.12
C GLY A 94 5.68 3.88 1.36
N GLU A 95 5.75 4.57 2.49
CA GLU A 95 5.91 3.98 3.82
C GLU A 95 4.52 3.84 4.45
N VAL A 96 4.22 2.68 5.03
CA VAL A 96 2.92 2.38 5.64
C VAL A 96 3.09 2.33 7.15
N PHE A 97 2.28 3.09 7.88
CA PHE A 97 2.19 3.03 9.34
C PHE A 97 0.99 2.19 9.77
N ALA A 98 1.07 1.56 10.94
CA ALA A 98 -0.01 0.76 11.47
C ALA A 98 -1.27 1.63 11.66
N GLY A 99 -2.42 1.12 11.25
CA GLY A 99 -3.68 1.87 11.27
C GLY A 99 -3.95 2.73 10.03
N ASP A 100 -2.93 3.05 9.24
CA ASP A 100 -3.10 3.78 7.98
C ASP A 100 -3.51 2.86 6.81
N LEU A 101 -3.97 3.48 5.72
CA LEU A 101 -4.27 2.81 4.46
C LEU A 101 -2.98 2.55 3.68
N ALA A 102 -2.69 1.29 3.37
CA ALA A 102 -1.58 0.95 2.48
C ALA A 102 -1.98 1.17 1.03
N HIS A 103 -1.25 2.04 0.32
CA HIS A 103 -1.48 2.29 -1.09
C HIS A 103 -0.66 1.33 -1.95
N LEU A 104 -1.35 0.59 -2.81
CA LEU A 104 -0.78 -0.30 -3.80
C LEU A 104 -1.09 0.24 -5.19
N SER A 105 -0.10 0.22 -6.07
CA SER A 105 -0.30 0.43 -7.49
C SER A 105 -0.32 -0.93 -8.19
N VAL A 106 -1.48 -1.31 -8.73
CA VAL A 106 -1.61 -2.52 -9.54
C VAL A 106 -1.52 -2.13 -11.00
N ARG A 107 -0.52 -2.66 -11.68
CA ARG A 107 -0.29 -2.47 -13.11
C ARG A 107 -0.86 -3.67 -13.87
N LEU A 108 -1.75 -3.39 -14.81
CA LEU A 108 -2.31 -4.34 -15.74
C LEU A 108 -1.78 -4.02 -17.14
N SER A 109 -1.22 -5.01 -17.83
CA SER A 109 -0.75 -4.84 -19.20
C SER A 109 -1.35 -5.88 -20.14
N ALA A 110 -1.65 -5.43 -21.36
CA ALA A 110 -2.13 -6.29 -22.43
C ALA A 110 -1.80 -5.67 -23.79
N ALA A 111 -1.64 -6.51 -24.81
CA ALA A 111 -1.38 -6.03 -26.18
C ALA A 111 -2.59 -5.38 -26.87
N ARG A 112 -3.80 -5.51 -26.29
CA ARG A 112 -5.06 -5.03 -26.87
C ARG A 112 -5.93 -4.44 -25.78
N HIS A 113 -6.87 -3.60 -26.20
CA HIS A 113 -7.89 -3.01 -25.33
C HIS A 113 -8.69 -4.07 -24.56
N ARG A 114 -8.79 -3.88 -23.24
CA ARG A 114 -9.51 -4.76 -22.32
C ARG A 114 -10.54 -3.96 -21.53
N HIS A 115 -11.72 -4.52 -21.36
CA HIS A 115 -12.87 -3.84 -20.76
C HIS A 115 -13.21 -4.38 -19.37
N ALA A 116 -13.83 -3.55 -18.54
CA ALA A 116 -14.34 -3.88 -17.21
C ALA A 116 -13.47 -4.87 -16.41
N LEU A 117 -12.17 -4.55 -16.28
CA LEU A 117 -11.25 -5.31 -15.46
C LEU A 117 -11.36 -4.84 -14.01
N ARG A 118 -11.59 -5.78 -13.11
CA ARG A 118 -11.68 -5.55 -11.68
C ARG A 118 -10.58 -6.32 -10.96
N VAL A 119 -9.81 -5.61 -10.15
CA VAL A 119 -8.81 -6.22 -9.26
C VAL A 119 -9.35 -6.19 -7.85
N VAL A 120 -9.30 -7.33 -7.17
CA VAL A 120 -9.74 -7.49 -5.78
C VAL A 120 -8.61 -8.11 -4.96
N LEU A 121 -8.30 -7.50 -3.82
CA LEU A 121 -7.43 -8.05 -2.79
C LEU A 121 -8.28 -8.30 -1.54
N VAL A 122 -8.16 -9.50 -0.97
CA VAL A 122 -8.79 -9.84 0.32
C VAL A 122 -7.67 -10.03 1.34
N ALA A 123 -7.37 -8.98 2.11
CA ALA A 123 -6.29 -9.00 3.11
C ALA A 123 -6.68 -9.77 4.38
N GLY A 124 -7.97 -9.80 4.71
CA GLY A 124 -8.52 -10.43 5.90
C GLY A 124 -10.05 -10.41 5.93
N PRO A 125 -10.68 -10.95 6.98
CA PRO A 125 -12.13 -10.87 7.15
C PRO A 125 -12.58 -9.40 7.24
N GLY A 126 -13.41 -8.97 6.29
CA GLY A 126 -13.89 -7.58 6.19
C GLY A 126 -12.90 -6.58 5.57
N GLN A 127 -11.64 -6.98 5.31
CA GLN A 127 -10.63 -6.14 4.67
C GLN A 127 -10.52 -6.50 3.19
N VAL A 128 -11.36 -5.86 2.38
CA VAL A 128 -11.39 -6.05 0.93
C VAL A 128 -11.07 -4.73 0.24
N ALA A 129 -10.03 -4.75 -0.59
CA ALA A 129 -9.70 -3.63 -1.48
C ALA A 129 -10.08 -4.02 -2.91
N ALA A 130 -10.74 -3.14 -3.63
CA ALA A 130 -11.10 -3.38 -5.02
C ALA A 130 -10.92 -2.10 -5.84
N ALA A 131 -10.47 -2.28 -7.07
CA ALA A 131 -10.43 -1.22 -8.07
C ALA A 131 -10.88 -1.78 -9.42
N GLU A 132 -11.49 -0.92 -10.23
CA GLU A 132 -12.02 -1.26 -11.54
C GLU A 132 -11.48 -0.28 -12.58
N GLY A 133 -11.24 -0.77 -13.79
CA GLY A 133 -10.84 0.07 -14.91
C GLY A 133 -10.72 -0.70 -16.21
N GLU A 134 -10.27 0.01 -17.24
CA GLU A 134 -10.14 -0.53 -18.60
C GLU A 134 -8.78 -0.19 -19.19
N ILE A 135 -8.18 -1.15 -19.89
CA ILE A 135 -6.90 -0.92 -20.57
C ILE A 135 -7.18 -0.19 -21.88
N ARG A 136 -6.87 1.10 -21.90
CA ARG A 136 -6.93 1.96 -23.09
C ARG A 136 -5.52 2.09 -23.68
N GLY A 137 -5.06 1.04 -24.37
CA GLY A 137 -3.74 0.99 -24.99
C GLY A 137 -2.97 -0.25 -24.55
N SER A 138 -1.79 -0.05 -23.97
CA SER A 138 -0.88 -1.12 -23.52
C SER A 138 -0.92 -1.39 -22.01
N GLU A 139 -1.33 -0.42 -21.20
CA GLU A 139 -1.23 -0.48 -19.74
C GLU A 139 -2.37 0.27 -19.04
N LEU A 140 -2.71 -0.17 -17.82
CA LEU A 140 -3.59 0.49 -16.87
C LEU A 140 -2.98 0.37 -15.47
N ILE A 141 -2.93 1.48 -14.72
CA ILE A 141 -2.51 1.49 -13.32
C ILE A 141 -3.73 1.78 -12.46
N LEU A 142 -4.02 0.87 -11.53
CA LEU A 142 -5.13 0.97 -10.58
C LEU A 142 -4.59 1.17 -9.16
N PRO A 143 -5.00 2.25 -8.46
CA PRO A 143 -4.71 2.39 -7.04
C PRO A 143 -5.61 1.45 -6.22
N LEU A 144 -5.02 0.60 -5.39
CA LEU A 144 -5.71 -0.18 -4.37
C LEU A 144 -5.32 0.34 -2.98
N ALA A 145 -6.31 0.73 -2.18
CA ALA A 145 -6.10 1.08 -0.78
C ALA A 145 -6.44 -0.12 0.10
N VAL A 146 -5.44 -0.67 0.80
CA VAL A 146 -5.62 -1.82 1.69
C VAL A 146 -5.80 -1.31 3.12
N PRO A 147 -6.96 -1.59 3.76
CA PRO A 147 -7.22 -1.11 5.11
C PRO A 147 -6.48 -1.90 6.19
N SER A 148 -6.06 -1.17 7.21
CA SER A 148 -5.79 -1.66 8.58
C SER A 148 -4.82 -2.83 8.68
N LEU A 149 -3.55 -2.56 8.34
CA LEU A 149 -2.45 -3.47 8.62
C LEU A 149 -1.87 -3.20 10.02
N HIS A 150 -1.56 -4.28 10.75
CA HIS A 150 -0.86 -4.19 12.03
C HIS A 150 0.65 -4.07 11.79
N ARG A 151 1.42 -3.58 12.78
CA ARG A 151 2.89 -3.51 12.66
C ARG A 151 3.48 -4.88 12.33
N GLY A 152 4.44 -4.90 11.42
CA GLY A 152 5.24 -6.09 11.13
C GLY A 152 5.47 -6.30 9.64
N GLN A 153 5.99 -7.48 9.31
CA GLN A 153 6.16 -7.93 7.93
C GLN A 153 4.88 -8.61 7.45
N TRP A 154 4.36 -8.14 6.32
CA TRP A 154 3.17 -8.65 5.67
C TRP A 154 3.53 -9.12 4.27
N ARG A 155 3.29 -10.40 3.99
CA ARG A 155 3.21 -10.89 2.62
C ARG A 155 1.78 -10.77 2.15
N LEU A 156 1.54 -9.94 1.14
CA LEU A 156 0.18 -9.70 0.67
C LEU A 156 -0.41 -10.98 0.04
N PRO A 157 -1.70 -11.27 0.28
CA PRO A 157 -2.37 -12.39 -0.35
C PRO A 157 -2.45 -12.20 -1.88
N PRO A 158 -2.77 -13.26 -2.63
CA PRO A 158 -2.90 -13.18 -4.07
C PRO A 158 -4.01 -12.20 -4.48
N LEU A 159 -3.79 -11.53 -5.60
CA LEU A 159 -4.74 -10.63 -6.24
C LEU A 159 -5.70 -11.43 -7.12
N ARG A 160 -6.98 -11.08 -7.04
CA ARG A 160 -8.03 -11.66 -7.88
C ARG A 160 -8.37 -10.69 -9.00
N LEU A 161 -8.06 -11.06 -10.24
CA LEU A 161 -8.50 -10.32 -11.42
C LEU A 161 -9.81 -10.93 -11.91
N GLU A 162 -10.84 -10.12 -12.06
CA GLU A 162 -12.16 -10.55 -12.51
C GLU A 162 -12.73 -9.63 -13.60
N SER A 163 -13.53 -10.19 -14.50
CA SER A 163 -14.28 -9.44 -15.52
C SER A 163 -15.61 -10.12 -15.79
N ALA A 164 -16.67 -9.33 -15.87
CA ALA A 164 -18.01 -9.77 -16.26
C ALA A 164 -18.40 -9.27 -17.67
N TRP A 165 -17.49 -8.61 -18.40
CA TRP A 165 -17.75 -8.14 -19.76
C TRP A 165 -17.98 -9.29 -20.75
N PRO A 166 -18.85 -9.14 -21.77
CA PRO A 166 -19.66 -7.95 -22.10
C PRO A 166 -21.02 -7.88 -21.40
N LEU A 167 -21.77 -8.98 -21.36
CA LEU A 167 -23.18 -8.97 -20.93
C LEU A 167 -23.38 -9.33 -19.45
N GLY A 168 -22.32 -9.65 -18.71
CA GLY A 168 -22.45 -10.08 -17.32
C GLY A 168 -23.00 -11.50 -17.15
N LEU A 169 -23.10 -12.31 -18.20
CA LEU A 169 -23.60 -13.69 -18.13
C LEU A 169 -22.70 -14.60 -17.29
N VAL A 170 -21.39 -14.44 -17.41
CA VAL A 170 -20.40 -15.15 -16.59
C VAL A 170 -19.41 -14.14 -16.04
N ARG A 171 -18.89 -14.44 -14.86
CA ARG A 171 -17.74 -13.76 -14.29
C ARG A 171 -16.53 -14.64 -14.46
N LEU A 172 -15.57 -14.16 -15.23
CA LEU A 172 -14.28 -14.80 -15.34
C LEU A 172 -13.37 -14.30 -14.23
N VAL A 173 -12.65 -15.23 -13.61
CA VAL A 173 -11.79 -14.98 -12.45
C VAL A 173 -10.43 -15.62 -12.67
N ALA A 174 -9.37 -14.90 -12.32
CA ALA A 174 -8.00 -15.40 -12.25
C ALA A 174 -7.36 -14.95 -10.93
N TRP A 175 -6.49 -15.80 -10.39
CA TRP A 175 -5.68 -15.48 -9.21
C TRP A 175 -4.21 -15.31 -9.61
N VAL A 176 -3.62 -14.20 -9.17
CA VAL A 176 -2.23 -13.82 -9.47
C VAL A 176 -1.52 -13.61 -8.14
N ASP A 177 -0.32 -14.16 -7.99
CA ASP A 177 0.50 -13.84 -6.82
C ASP A 177 0.82 -12.35 -6.82
N SER A 178 0.64 -11.69 -5.67
CA SER A 178 0.96 -10.26 -5.55
C SER A 178 2.47 -10.05 -5.61
N GLY A 179 3.26 -10.98 -5.05
CA GLY A 179 4.72 -10.85 -4.92
C GLY A 179 5.16 -9.68 -4.04
N VAL A 180 4.24 -9.02 -3.33
CA VAL A 180 4.52 -7.81 -2.56
C VAL A 180 4.72 -8.15 -1.09
N GLU A 181 5.88 -7.76 -0.56
CA GLU A 181 6.17 -7.75 0.86
C GLU A 181 6.11 -6.31 1.37
N LEU A 182 5.25 -6.09 2.37
CA LEU A 182 5.07 -4.81 3.04
C LEU A 182 5.70 -4.87 4.43
N LEU A 183 6.44 -3.83 4.78
CA LEU A 183 6.87 -3.60 6.15
C LEU A 183 6.04 -2.44 6.72
N VAL A 184 5.20 -2.76 7.68
CA VAL A 184 4.30 -1.79 8.32
C VAL A 184 4.97 -1.28 9.59
N TYR A 185 5.22 0.02 9.63
CA TYR A 185 5.84 0.71 10.76
C TYR A 185 4.85 0.90 11.91
N PRO A 186 5.31 1.00 13.18
CA PRO A 186 4.42 1.36 14.29
C PRO A 186 3.73 2.71 14.03
N ALA A 187 2.46 2.82 14.40
CA ALA A 187 1.74 4.09 14.33
C ALA A 187 2.47 5.15 15.18
N PRO A 188 2.77 6.35 14.67
CA PRO A 188 3.35 7.40 15.50
C PRO A 188 2.34 7.76 16.59
N GLY A 189 2.74 7.61 17.86
CA GLY A 189 1.92 8.02 18.99
C GLY A 189 1.81 9.55 19.08
N GLU A 190 0.87 10.05 19.87
CA GLU A 190 0.80 11.47 20.19
C GLU A 190 2.12 11.92 20.83
N THR A 191 2.80 12.87 20.20
CA THR A 191 3.99 13.46 20.79
C THR A 191 3.54 14.25 22.01
N GLY A 192 3.79 13.74 23.21
CA GLY A 192 3.49 14.46 24.45
C GLY A 192 4.04 15.89 24.38
N GLU A 193 3.25 16.85 24.84
CA GLU A 193 3.43 18.30 24.79
C GLU A 193 4.83 18.81 25.22
N ALA A 194 5.60 17.98 25.93
CA ALA A 194 6.97 18.24 26.36
C ALA A 194 7.93 18.58 25.20
N HIS A 195 7.72 18.07 23.98
CA HIS A 195 8.55 18.43 22.82
C HIS A 195 8.05 19.68 22.08
N ALA A 196 6.75 19.95 22.10
CA ALA A 196 6.18 21.16 21.50
C ALA A 196 6.68 22.44 22.21
N ARG A 197 6.86 22.40 23.53
CA ARG A 197 7.45 23.54 24.28
C ARG A 197 8.90 23.85 23.90
N ARG A 198 9.66 22.90 23.33
CA ARG A 198 11.00 23.15 22.78
C ARG A 198 11.00 23.61 21.33
N ARG A 199 9.89 23.40 20.59
CA ARG A 199 9.73 23.80 19.19
C ARG A 199 9.76 25.34 19.01
N GLY A 200 9.47 26.09 20.08
CA GLY A 200 9.59 27.55 20.12
C GLY A 200 10.97 28.10 20.53
N GLN A 201 11.87 27.29 21.10
CA GLN A 201 13.20 27.76 21.54
C GLN A 201 14.30 27.57 20.48
N GLY A 202 14.03 26.86 19.38
CA GLY A 202 15.04 26.56 18.34
C GLY A 202 14.97 27.39 17.06
N LEU A 203 13.98 28.29 16.91
CA LEU A 203 13.75 29.05 15.67
C LEU A 203 13.99 30.56 15.79
N ALA A 204 14.25 31.08 16.99
CA ALA A 204 14.87 32.40 17.11
C ALA A 204 16.40 32.23 16.88
N PRO A 205 17.06 33.06 16.06
CA PRO A 205 18.51 33.12 15.98
C PRO A 205 19.03 33.58 17.33
N GLN A 206 19.24 32.63 18.23
CA GLN A 206 19.66 32.89 19.59
C GLN A 206 21.16 32.64 19.66
N ASP A 207 21.84 33.77 19.76
CA ASP A 207 23.28 34.01 19.96
C ASP A 207 24.01 34.50 18.70
N PHE A 208 24.08 35.84 18.61
CA PHE A 208 24.96 36.58 17.70
C PHE A 208 26.40 36.11 17.90
N ALA A 209 26.95 35.41 16.92
CA ALA A 209 28.28 34.80 17.00
C ALA A 209 29.42 35.77 16.62
N GLY A 210 29.07 37.01 16.24
CA GLY A 210 30.02 38.06 15.87
C GLY A 210 29.82 38.59 14.46
N LEU A 211 30.79 39.38 14.01
CA LEU A 211 30.80 40.05 12.71
C LEU A 211 31.91 39.44 11.87
N ARG A 212 31.55 38.90 10.70
CA ARG A 212 32.50 38.39 9.70
C ARG A 212 32.65 39.43 8.60
N ARG A 213 33.83 39.54 7.96
CA ARG A 213 33.99 40.34 6.74
C ARG A 213 33.04 39.81 5.66
N PHE A 214 32.43 40.74 4.93
CA PHE A 214 31.51 40.42 3.85
C PHE A 214 32.22 39.64 2.73
N GLU A 215 31.60 38.55 2.28
CA GLU A 215 32.04 37.79 1.11
C GLU A 215 30.98 37.86 0.00
N PRO A 216 31.38 37.87 -1.28
CA PRO A 216 30.45 37.85 -2.40
C PRO A 216 29.56 36.60 -2.35
N GLY A 217 28.27 36.78 -2.06
CA GLY A 217 27.29 35.69 -1.87
C GLY A 217 26.42 35.84 -0.62
N ASP A 218 26.81 36.71 0.32
CA ASP A 218 26.02 37.00 1.52
C ASP A 218 24.79 37.88 1.18
N GLY A 219 23.61 37.45 1.64
CA GLY A 219 22.36 38.16 1.38
C GLY A 219 22.28 39.53 2.07
N PRO A 220 21.67 40.55 1.44
CA PRO A 220 21.69 41.94 1.90
C PRO A 220 21.03 42.16 3.27
N ALA A 221 20.11 41.27 3.68
CA ALA A 221 19.46 41.30 4.99
C ALA A 221 20.39 40.96 6.18
N ARG A 222 21.57 40.39 5.92
CA ARG A 222 22.55 39.98 6.96
C ARG A 222 23.66 41.01 7.17
N LEU A 223 23.67 42.10 6.40
CA LEU A 223 24.68 43.16 6.49
C LEU A 223 24.53 43.97 7.79
N ALA A 224 25.64 44.18 8.48
CA ALA A 224 25.72 44.99 9.69
C ALA A 224 25.87 46.48 9.33
N TRP A 225 24.82 47.07 8.76
CA TRP A 225 24.80 48.48 8.29
C TRP A 225 25.31 49.50 9.32
N LYS A 226 25.01 49.30 10.61
CA LYS A 226 25.47 50.17 11.72
C LYS A 226 26.99 50.20 11.91
N GLN A 227 27.70 49.14 11.53
CA GLN A 227 29.16 49.09 11.61
C GLN A 227 29.79 49.71 10.36
N TRP A 228 29.18 49.48 9.18
CA TRP A 228 29.63 50.08 7.93
C TRP A 228 29.65 51.62 7.99
N SER A 229 28.63 52.23 8.61
CA SER A 229 28.56 53.69 8.78
C SER A 229 29.61 54.28 9.75
N ARG A 230 30.32 53.46 10.53
CA ARG A 230 31.33 53.91 11.50
C ARG A 230 32.76 53.57 11.10
N THR A 231 32.98 52.46 10.41
CA THR A 231 34.35 51.95 10.12
C THR A 231 34.63 51.75 8.64
N GLY A 232 33.66 51.96 7.73
CA GLY A 232 33.83 51.80 6.29
C GLY A 232 34.00 50.36 5.80
N VAL A 233 34.08 49.37 6.70
CA VAL A 233 34.26 47.95 6.39
C VAL A 233 32.92 47.22 6.42
N LEU A 234 32.53 46.62 5.30
CA LEU A 234 31.34 45.77 5.19
C LEU A 234 31.53 44.47 5.98
N SER A 235 30.65 44.25 6.95
CA SER A 235 30.62 43.05 7.79
C SER A 235 29.23 42.42 7.80
N THR A 236 29.16 41.09 7.76
CA THR A 236 27.94 40.29 7.82
C THR A 236 27.75 39.77 9.25
N LYS A 237 26.51 39.84 9.78
CA LYS A 237 26.14 39.23 11.06
C LYS A 237 26.22 37.71 10.94
N ALA A 238 27.16 37.09 11.66
CA ALA A 238 27.26 35.64 11.73
C ALA A 238 26.36 35.11 12.86
N PHE A 239 25.49 34.16 12.53
CA PHE A 239 24.70 33.42 13.51
C PHE A 239 25.29 32.03 13.65
N SER A 240 25.55 31.59 14.87
CA SER A 240 25.98 30.21 15.10
C SER A 240 24.77 29.28 14.97
N LEU A 241 24.91 28.19 14.21
CA LEU A 241 23.93 27.10 14.30
C LEU A 241 24.20 26.36 15.62
N PRO A 242 23.16 26.06 16.43
CA PRO A 242 23.37 25.29 17.65
C PRO A 242 24.01 23.94 17.30
N PRO A 243 24.90 23.42 18.17
CA PRO A 243 25.51 22.12 17.96
C PRO A 243 24.41 21.06 17.85
N ARG A 244 24.50 20.21 16.82
CA ARG A 244 23.59 19.07 16.63
C ARG A 244 23.65 18.22 17.89
N ARG A 245 22.58 18.24 18.69
CA ARG A 245 22.52 17.46 19.93
C ARG A 245 22.37 15.99 19.55
N GLN A 246 23.32 15.17 19.98
CA GLN A 246 23.23 13.72 19.90
C GLN A 246 22.16 13.25 20.89
N ARG A 247 21.12 12.59 20.38
CA ARG A 247 20.01 12.06 21.19
C ARG A 247 19.95 10.55 21.08
N TRP A 248 19.53 9.90 22.16
CA TRP A 248 19.25 8.48 22.18
C TRP A 248 17.75 8.26 22.35
N LEU A 249 17.16 7.44 21.48
CA LEU A 249 15.82 6.91 21.67
C LEU A 249 15.96 5.57 22.37
N ASP A 250 15.51 5.49 23.61
CA ASP A 250 15.66 4.30 24.45
C ASP A 250 14.29 3.69 24.77
N TYR A 251 14.15 2.40 24.50
CA TYR A 251 12.95 1.63 24.77
C TYR A 251 12.66 1.48 26.26
N ASP A 252 13.70 1.29 27.07
CA ASP A 252 13.53 1.05 28.51
C ASP A 252 13.19 2.34 29.26
N ALA A 253 13.53 3.49 28.68
CA ALA A 253 13.11 4.79 29.19
C ALA A 253 11.61 5.09 28.95
N CYS A 254 10.94 4.34 28.07
CA CYS A 254 9.51 4.50 27.80
C CYS A 254 8.67 3.59 28.72
N SER A 255 7.66 4.14 29.39
CA SER A 255 6.73 3.35 30.23
C SER A 255 5.50 2.84 29.45
N GLY A 256 4.82 1.81 29.95
CA GLY A 256 3.57 1.28 29.39
C GLY A 256 3.75 0.02 28.52
N GLU A 257 2.70 -0.35 27.79
CA GLU A 257 2.67 -1.54 26.93
C GLU A 257 3.70 -1.50 25.79
N PRO A 258 4.24 -2.64 25.33
CA PRO A 258 5.27 -2.69 24.30
C PRO A 258 4.91 -1.91 23.03
N GLU A 259 3.65 -1.98 22.59
CA GLU A 259 3.15 -1.28 21.40
C GLU A 259 3.17 0.24 21.60
N ALA A 260 2.70 0.71 22.76
CA ALA A 260 2.65 2.12 23.09
C ALA A 260 4.07 2.73 23.18
N ARG A 261 5.04 1.98 23.71
CA ARG A 261 6.46 2.38 23.71
C ARG A 261 6.98 2.57 22.29
N LEU A 262 6.72 1.61 21.39
CA LEU A 262 7.16 1.67 19.99
C LEU A 262 6.50 2.82 19.22
N SER A 263 5.22 3.09 19.48
CA SER A 263 4.52 4.24 18.92
C SER A 263 5.16 5.58 19.35
N ARG A 264 5.54 5.72 20.63
CA ARG A 264 6.23 6.93 21.12
C ARG A 264 7.63 7.07 20.53
N LEU A 265 8.40 5.97 20.47
CA LEU A 265 9.72 5.98 19.82
C LEU A 265 9.62 6.36 18.35
N CYS A 266 8.60 5.87 17.64
CA CYS A 266 8.33 6.25 16.26
C CYS A 266 8.05 7.75 16.11
N ALA A 267 7.20 8.31 16.98
CA ALA A 267 6.90 9.75 16.97
C ALA A 267 8.17 10.59 17.21
N GLN A 268 8.96 10.24 18.23
CA GLN A 268 10.22 10.93 18.55
C GLN A 268 11.25 10.83 17.41
N LEU A 269 11.36 9.67 16.77
CA LEU A 269 12.27 9.43 15.64
C LEU A 269 11.91 10.35 14.47
N LEU A 270 10.63 10.42 14.12
CA LEU A 270 10.16 11.28 13.04
C LEU A 270 10.40 12.77 13.36
N ASP A 271 10.22 13.18 14.61
CA ASP A 271 10.49 14.56 15.04
C ASP A 271 11.99 14.90 15.01
N TYR A 272 12.88 14.01 15.47
CA TYR A 272 14.33 14.23 15.40
C TYR A 272 14.84 14.23 13.95
N HIS A 273 14.27 13.38 13.10
CA HIS A 273 14.60 13.41 11.68
C HIS A 273 14.18 14.72 11.02
N ARG A 274 12.97 15.24 11.31
CA ARG A 274 12.51 16.55 10.81
C ARG A 274 13.37 17.70 11.32
N ALA A 275 13.87 17.63 12.55
CA ALA A 275 14.77 18.63 13.13
C ALA A 275 16.22 18.55 12.58
N GLY A 276 16.59 17.47 11.89
CA GLY A 276 17.97 17.25 11.43
C GLY A 276 18.96 16.88 12.54
N ASP A 277 18.46 16.42 13.69
CA ASP A 277 19.26 16.02 14.85
C ASP A 277 20.01 14.71 14.58
N LEU A 278 21.11 14.48 15.31
CA LEU A 278 21.81 13.19 15.36
C LEU A 278 21.10 12.30 16.37
N TYR A 279 20.64 11.12 15.95
CA TYR A 279 19.94 10.22 16.86
C TYR A 279 20.34 8.74 16.70
N GLY A 280 20.47 8.06 17.84
CA GLY A 280 20.63 6.61 17.95
C GLY A 280 19.37 5.95 18.48
N LEU A 281 19.19 4.67 18.22
CA LEU A 281 18.05 3.89 18.67
C LEU A 281 18.54 2.69 19.49
N ARG A 282 18.00 2.52 20.69
CA ARG A 282 18.22 1.37 21.58
C ARG A 282 16.91 0.64 21.79
N LEU A 283 16.87 -0.58 21.28
CA LEU A 283 15.83 -1.56 21.54
C LEU A 283 16.48 -2.77 22.24
N PRO A 284 15.73 -3.54 23.03
CA PRO A 284 16.25 -4.78 23.59
C PRO A 284 16.77 -5.70 22.46
N GLY A 285 18.09 -5.95 22.45
CA GLY A 285 18.79 -6.77 21.45
C GLY A 285 19.18 -6.05 20.14
N VAL A 286 18.87 -4.76 19.96
CA VAL A 286 19.25 -3.99 18.77
C VAL A 286 19.71 -2.58 19.18
N GLU A 287 20.97 -2.26 18.91
CA GLU A 287 21.52 -0.90 19.08
C GLU A 287 21.96 -0.32 17.74
N LEU A 288 21.45 0.87 17.43
CA LEU A 288 21.81 1.66 16.26
C LEU A 288 22.57 2.89 16.73
N ALA A 289 23.84 2.98 16.32
CA ALA A 289 24.70 4.12 16.63
C ALA A 289 24.09 5.44 16.11
N PRO A 290 24.36 6.58 16.77
CA PRO A 290 23.80 7.85 16.38
C PRO A 290 24.30 8.31 15.01
N ALA A 291 23.36 8.52 14.11
CA ALA A 291 23.62 9.06 12.78
C ALA A 291 22.45 9.98 12.39
N ASN A 292 22.51 10.54 11.18
CA ASN A 292 21.42 11.35 10.64
C ASN A 292 21.14 10.99 9.18
N GLY A 293 20.16 11.67 8.60
CA GLY A 293 19.78 11.51 7.20
C GLY A 293 18.73 10.43 6.94
N PRO A 294 18.33 10.27 5.66
CA PRO A 294 17.24 9.40 5.27
C PRO A 294 17.55 7.90 5.48
N ALA A 295 18.82 7.51 5.33
CA ALA A 295 19.25 6.13 5.56
C ALA A 295 19.09 5.72 7.03
N GLN A 296 19.46 6.60 7.97
CA GLN A 296 19.29 6.36 9.40
C GLN A 296 17.81 6.24 9.78
N ARG A 297 16.96 7.15 9.26
CA ARG A 297 15.51 7.08 9.46
C ARG A 297 14.95 5.73 9.03
N ARG A 298 15.30 5.29 7.82
CA ARG A 298 14.81 4.02 7.28
C ARG A 298 15.27 2.83 8.13
N ARG A 299 16.55 2.79 8.52
CA ARG A 299 17.09 1.72 9.39
C ARG A 299 16.39 1.67 10.74
N ALA A 300 16.18 2.83 11.37
CA ALA A 300 15.55 2.91 12.68
C ALA A 300 14.05 2.54 12.61
N LEU A 301 13.32 3.00 11.59
CA LEU A 301 11.93 2.56 11.36
C LEU A 301 11.83 1.05 11.07
N GLN A 302 12.76 0.50 10.26
CA GLN A 302 12.83 -0.93 10.00
C GLN A 302 13.09 -1.75 11.27
N ALA A 303 13.99 -1.27 12.15
CA ALA A 303 14.24 -1.91 13.43
C ALA A 303 12.98 -1.91 14.31
N LEU A 304 12.27 -0.78 14.41
CA LEU A 304 11.01 -0.69 15.15
C LEU A 304 9.92 -1.62 14.59
N ALA A 305 9.80 -1.73 13.26
CA ALA A 305 8.81 -2.60 12.62
C ALA A 305 9.09 -4.09 12.79
N ARG A 306 10.38 -4.48 12.80
CA ARG A 306 10.82 -5.88 12.91
C ARG A 306 10.91 -6.36 14.35
N TRP A 307 11.06 -5.45 15.29
CA TRP A 307 11.17 -5.80 16.70
C TRP A 307 9.84 -6.36 17.22
N ALA A 308 9.89 -7.59 17.71
CA ALA A 308 8.81 -8.22 18.45
C ALA A 308 9.21 -8.23 19.92
N ALA A 309 8.27 -7.94 20.82
CA ALA A 309 8.52 -8.08 22.23
C ALA A 309 8.90 -9.55 22.53
N PRO A 310 9.92 -9.80 23.35
CA PRO A 310 10.21 -11.15 23.79
C PRO A 310 8.97 -11.69 24.50
N SER A 311 8.40 -12.79 23.97
CA SER A 311 7.26 -13.46 24.58
C SER A 311 7.62 -13.75 26.04
N PRO A 312 6.75 -13.44 27.03
CA PRO A 312 6.98 -13.90 28.38
C PRO A 312 7.08 -15.41 28.32
N ARG A 313 8.26 -15.96 28.59
CA ARG A 313 8.43 -17.40 28.78
C ARG A 313 7.43 -17.78 29.88
N SER A 314 6.45 -18.61 29.53
CA SER A 314 5.59 -19.26 30.51
C SER A 314 6.51 -20.06 31.45
N GLY A 315 6.82 -19.45 32.59
CA GLY A 315 7.53 -20.10 33.67
C GLY A 315 6.67 -21.22 34.23
N SER A 316 7.29 -22.39 34.32
CA SER A 316 6.87 -23.61 35.00
C SER A 316 6.33 -23.40 36.40
#